data_AF-A0A2V8PQM3-F1
#
_entry.id   AF-A0A2V8PQM3-F1
#
_cell.length_a   1.000
_cell.length_b   1.000
_cell.length_c   1.000
_cell.angle_alpha   90.00
_cell.angle_beta   90.00
_cell.angle_gamma   90.00
#
_symmetry.space_group_name_H-M   'P 1'
#
loop_
_entity.id
_entity.type
_entity.pdbx_description
1 polymer ?
#
loop_
_entity_poly.entity_id
_entity_poly.type
_entity_poly.pdbx_seq_one_letter_code
_entity_poly.pdbx_strand_id
1 'polypeptide(L)'
;IEDISAKKFTQLTDFDGLDSWPMWSRDGDIYFVSDRDGDGLTNLWRISESGGKAEKVTLFKSGDVRFPSISSDGRTIVFEHDFGIWKLDTASKKVTPIH
;
A
#
# COMPACT_ATOMS: atom_id res chain seq x y z
N ILE A 1 13.30 7.11 -1.18
CA ILE A 1 14.60 6.54 -0.76
C ILE A 1 15.50 7.69 -0.33
N GLU A 2 16.02 7.70 0.90
CA GLU A 2 16.95 8.75 1.37
C GLU A 2 18.39 8.26 1.24
N ASP A 3 19.26 9.07 0.62
CA ASP A 3 20.71 8.96 0.76
C ASP A 3 21.13 9.87 1.92
N ILE A 4 21.42 9.25 3.06
CA ILE A 4 21.59 9.89 4.38
C ILE A 4 22.83 10.81 4.41
N SER A 5 23.73 10.69 3.43
CA SER A 5 24.89 11.58 3.28
C SER A 5 24.59 12.87 2.51
N ALA A 6 23.56 12.84 1.64
CA ALA A 6 23.28 13.88 0.65
C ALA A 6 22.08 14.78 1.00
N LYS A 7 21.27 14.43 2.01
CA LYS A 7 20.02 15.13 2.38
C LYS A 7 19.08 15.36 1.19
N LYS A 8 19.06 14.41 0.25
CA LYS A 8 18.21 14.48 -0.95
C LYS A 8 16.91 13.72 -0.70
N PHE A 9 15.79 14.40 -0.88
CA PHE A 9 14.45 13.80 -0.84
C PHE A 9 13.93 13.63 -2.27
N THR A 10 13.34 12.48 -2.55
CA THR A 10 12.66 12.20 -3.82
C THR A 10 11.21 11.88 -3.53
N GLN A 11 10.32 12.69 -4.11
CA GLN A 11 8.88 12.43 -4.14
C GLN A 11 8.58 11.31 -5.14
N LEU A 12 7.84 10.29 -4.72
CA LEU A 12 7.50 9.13 -5.56
C LEU A 12 6.10 9.21 -6.14
N THR A 13 5.18 9.92 -5.50
CA THR A 13 3.81 10.12 -5.95
C THR A 13 3.49 11.61 -5.98
N ASP A 14 2.72 12.04 -6.98
CA ASP A 14 2.24 13.41 -7.18
C ASP A 14 0.71 13.48 -7.18
N PHE A 15 0.07 12.44 -6.66
CA PHE A 15 -1.38 12.31 -6.65
C PHE A 15 -2.02 13.34 -5.70
N ASP A 16 -2.97 14.12 -6.23
CA ASP A 16 -3.72 15.13 -5.49
C ASP A 16 -4.90 14.49 -4.74
N GLY A 17 -4.56 13.75 -3.69
CA GLY A 17 -5.50 13.01 -2.84
C GLY A 17 -4.79 12.35 -1.66
N LEU A 18 -5.37 11.26 -1.13
CA LEU A 18 -4.78 10.57 0.01
C LEU A 18 -3.73 9.56 -0.47
N ASP A 19 -2.49 9.71 0.00
CA ASP A 19 -1.44 8.68 -0.02
C ASP A 19 -0.87 8.55 1.39
N SER A 20 -0.99 7.38 2.00
CA SER A 20 -0.79 7.24 3.45
C SER A 20 -0.43 5.81 3.88
N TRP A 21 0.02 5.62 5.13
CA TRP A 21 0.52 4.34 5.66
C TRP A 21 1.52 3.61 4.74
N PRO A 22 2.65 4.25 4.35
CA PRO A 22 3.65 3.61 3.51
C PRO A 22 4.32 2.44 4.24
N MET A 23 4.47 1.32 3.54
CA MET A 23 5.10 0.10 4.02
C MET A 23 6.11 -0.36 2.98
N TRP A 24 7.36 -0.47 3.39
CA TRP A 24 8.44 -0.95 2.54
C TRP A 24 8.46 -2.47 2.52
N SER A 25 8.46 -3.04 1.31
CA SER A 25 8.70 -4.46 1.08
C SER A 25 10.17 -4.72 0.78
N ARG A 26 10.59 -5.98 0.92
CA ARG A 26 11.98 -6.41 0.71
C ARG A 26 12.41 -6.47 -0.75
N ASP A 27 11.45 -6.48 -1.66
CA ASP A 27 11.64 -6.48 -3.12
C ASP A 27 11.80 -5.08 -3.72
N GLY A 28 11.80 -4.03 -2.88
CA GLY A 28 11.88 -2.65 -3.34
C GLY A 28 10.54 -2.05 -3.74
N ASP A 29 9.41 -2.72 -3.47
CA ASP A 29 8.08 -2.11 -3.58
C ASP A 29 7.72 -1.35 -2.29
N ILE A 30 7.02 -0.24 -2.45
CA ILE A 30 6.38 0.51 -1.36
C ILE A 30 4.88 0.37 -1.51
N TYR A 31 4.24 -0.28 -0.54
CA TYR A 31 2.79 -0.40 -0.44
C TYR A 31 2.24 0.77 0.37
N PHE A 32 1.06 1.27 0.02
CA PHE A 32 0.43 2.40 0.71
C PHE A 32 -1.08 2.37 0.51
N VAL A 33 -1.81 3.10 1.35
CA VAL A 33 -3.25 3.32 1.24
C VAL A 33 -3.50 4.56 0.38
N SER A 34 -4.40 4.44 -0.59
CA SER A 34 -4.78 5.58 -1.44
C SER A 34 -6.22 5.48 -1.97
N ASP A 35 -6.85 6.65 -2.15
CA ASP A 35 -8.17 6.87 -2.75
C ASP A 35 -8.09 7.27 -4.25
N ARG A 36 -6.95 6.96 -4.90
CA ARG A 36 -6.62 7.33 -6.29
C ARG A 36 -7.61 6.94 -7.39
N ASP A 37 -8.56 6.06 -7.12
CA ASP A 37 -9.66 5.80 -8.06
C ASP A 37 -10.69 6.96 -8.11
N GLY A 38 -10.63 7.92 -7.18
CA GLY A 38 -11.46 9.12 -7.17
C GLY A 38 -12.90 8.90 -6.66
N ASP A 39 -13.24 7.69 -6.21
CA ASP A 39 -14.52 7.34 -5.62
C ASP A 39 -14.57 7.57 -4.08
N GLY A 40 -13.49 8.10 -3.50
CA GLY A 40 -13.33 8.32 -2.07
C GLY A 40 -13.09 7.04 -1.27
N LEU A 41 -12.98 5.87 -1.92
CA LEU A 41 -12.72 4.59 -1.27
C LEU A 41 -11.23 4.27 -1.27
N THR A 42 -10.71 4.01 -0.08
CA THR A 42 -9.31 3.64 0.07
C THR A 42 -9.04 2.17 -0.29
N ASN A 43 -7.97 1.93 -1.03
CA ASN A 43 -7.44 0.60 -1.32
C ASN A 43 -5.93 0.57 -1.07
N LEU A 44 -5.35 -0.63 -1.07
CA LEU A 44 -3.90 -0.76 -1.16
C LEU A 44 -3.43 -0.50 -2.59
N TRP A 45 -2.36 0.27 -2.68
CA TRP A 45 -1.61 0.56 -3.87
C TRP A 45 -0.14 0.22 -3.64
N ARG A 46 0.61 0.05 -4.72
CA ARG A 46 2.06 -0.14 -4.67
C ARG A 46 2.77 0.71 -5.71
N ILE A 47 4.01 1.09 -5.41
CA ILE A 47 4.92 1.75 -6.34
C ILE A 47 6.33 1.22 -6.09
N SER A 48 7.16 1.12 -7.13
CA SER A 48 8.57 0.79 -6.94
C SER A 48 9.26 1.92 -6.17
N GLU A 49 10.23 1.58 -5.33
CA GLU A 49 11.10 2.54 -4.65
C GLU A 49 11.86 3.44 -5.64
N SER A 50 12.10 2.91 -6.85
CA SER A 50 12.71 3.65 -7.97
C SER A 50 11.75 4.63 -8.65
N GLY A 51 10.49 4.67 -8.23
CA GLY A 51 9.41 5.47 -8.78
C GLY A 51 8.61 4.75 -9.87
N GLY A 52 7.88 5.52 -10.67
CA GLY A 52 7.05 5.01 -11.76
C GLY A 52 5.56 5.10 -11.47
N LYS A 53 4.76 4.33 -12.21
CA LYS A 53 3.30 4.34 -12.07
C LYS A 53 2.90 3.49 -10.87
N ALA A 54 2.09 4.04 -9.96
CA ALA A 54 1.51 3.22 -8.91
C ALA A 54 0.44 2.26 -9.47
N GLU A 55 0.38 1.08 -8.87
CA GLU A 55 -0.53 0.02 -9.24
C GLU A 55 -1.50 -0.27 -8.09
N LYS A 56 -2.78 -0.45 -8.43
CA LYS A 56 -3.78 -0.87 -7.47
C LYS A 56 -3.57 -2.35 -7.09
N VAL A 57 -3.62 -2.65 -5.79
CA VAL A 57 -3.35 -3.99 -5.24
C VAL A 57 -4.63 -4.68 -4.79
N THR A 58 -5.50 -3.97 -4.07
CA THR A 58 -6.84 -4.48 -3.68
C THR A 58 -7.92 -3.87 -4.55
N LEU A 59 -9.03 -4.58 -4.73
CA LEU A 59 -10.10 -4.19 -5.67
C LEU A 59 -11.46 -3.99 -4.98
N PHE A 60 -11.45 -3.58 -3.72
CA PHE A 60 -12.69 -3.34 -2.97
C PHE A 60 -13.51 -2.22 -3.62
N LYS A 61 -14.83 -2.38 -3.56
CA LYS A 61 -15.84 -1.47 -4.15
C LYS A 61 -16.76 -0.84 -3.10
N SER A 62 -16.51 -1.15 -1.84
CA SER A 62 -17.17 -0.62 -0.65
C SER A 62 -16.23 -0.89 0.52
N GLY A 63 -16.30 -0.08 1.57
CA GLY A 63 -15.46 -0.26 2.75
C GLY A 63 -14.02 0.21 2.53
N ASP A 64 -13.48 0.94 3.49
CA ASP A 64 -12.11 1.43 3.44
C ASP A 64 -11.10 0.33 3.76
N VAL A 65 -9.88 0.48 3.26
CA VAL A 65 -8.71 -0.25 3.77
C VAL A 65 -7.97 0.66 4.75
N ARG A 66 -7.81 0.21 6.00
CA ARG A 66 -7.23 1.02 7.07
C ARG A 66 -6.13 0.29 7.83
N PHE A 67 -5.21 1.08 8.37
CA PHE A 67 -4.14 0.64 9.28
C PHE A 67 -3.36 -0.61 8.83
N PRO A 68 -2.83 -0.63 7.58
CA PRO A 68 -2.13 -1.81 7.11
C PRO A 68 -0.77 -1.98 7.78
N SER A 69 -0.32 -3.23 7.87
CA SER A 69 1.02 -3.60 8.32
C SER A 69 1.55 -4.76 7.49
N ILE A 70 2.81 -4.66 7.02
CA ILE A 70 3.48 -5.70 6.25
C ILE A 70 4.33 -6.60 7.17
N SER A 71 4.31 -7.90 6.90
CA SER A 71 5.17 -8.87 7.59
C SER A 71 6.64 -8.61 7.29
N SER A 72 7.52 -9.02 8.19
CA SER A 72 8.97 -8.80 8.03
C SER A 72 9.54 -9.45 6.77
N ASP A 73 8.97 -10.56 6.30
CA ASP A 73 9.34 -11.23 5.06
C ASP A 73 8.69 -10.63 3.79
N GLY A 74 7.85 -9.61 3.93
CA GLY A 74 7.18 -8.92 2.84
C GLY A 74 6.05 -9.71 2.18
N ARG A 75 5.72 -10.91 2.67
CA ARG A 75 4.78 -11.82 1.99
C ARG A 75 3.33 -11.59 2.36
N THR A 76 3.07 -11.01 3.53
CA THR A 76 1.72 -10.80 4.04
C THR A 76 1.53 -9.35 4.45
N ILE A 77 0.43 -8.74 4.02
CA ILE A 77 -0.05 -7.46 4.57
C ILE A 77 -1.35 -7.74 5.31
N VAL A 78 -1.44 -7.34 6.58
CA VAL A 78 -2.69 -7.34 7.35
C VAL A 78 -3.27 -5.94 7.40
N PHE A 79 -4.58 -5.81 7.38
CA PHE A 79 -5.27 -4.52 7.40
C PHE A 79 -6.70 -4.66 7.90
N GLU A 80 -7.28 -3.55 8.33
CA GLU A 80 -8.71 -3.45 8.59
C GLU A 80 -9.48 -3.18 7.30
N HIS A 81 -10.58 -3.91 7.11
CA HIS A 81 -11.54 -3.63 6.06
C HIS A 81 -12.96 -3.87 6.56
N ASP A 82 -13.79 -2.83 6.44
CA ASP A 82 -15.04 -2.68 7.17
C ASP A 82 -14.85 -2.88 8.69
N PHE A 83 -15.39 -3.97 9.23
CA PHE A 83 -15.32 -4.33 10.65
C PHE A 83 -14.46 -5.57 10.90
N GLY A 84 -13.69 -6.00 9.90
CA GLY A 84 -12.88 -7.22 9.94
C GLY A 84 -11.40 -6.98 9.75
N ILE A 85 -10.59 -7.94 10.18
CA ILE A 85 -9.16 -8.01 9.85
C ILE A 85 -8.98 -8.91 8.64
N TRP A 86 -8.24 -8.42 7.66
CA TRP A 86 -7.95 -9.15 6.43
C TRP A 86 -6.45 -9.29 6.26
N LYS A 87 -6.06 -10.32 5.49
CA LYS A 87 -4.70 -10.50 5.02
C LYS A 87 -4.64 -10.56 3.50
N LEU A 88 -3.60 -9.98 2.95
CA LEU A 88 -3.21 -10.01 1.55
C LEU A 88 -1.90 -10.79 1.42
N ASP A 89 -1.87 -11.76 0.52
CA ASP A 89 -0.61 -12.36 0.02
C ASP A 89 -0.04 -11.46 -1.09
N THR A 90 1.16 -10.92 -0.89
CA THR A 90 1.71 -9.88 -1.79
C THR A 90 2.11 -10.42 -3.17
N ALA A 91 2.49 -11.69 -3.25
CA ALA A 91 2.90 -12.32 -4.51
C ALA A 91 1.71 -12.62 -5.42
N SER A 92 0.65 -13.20 -4.86
CA SER A 92 -0.56 -13.59 -5.61
C SER A 92 -1.63 -12.50 -5.66
N LYS A 93 -1.49 -11.45 -4.84
CA LYS A 93 -2.49 -10.41 -4.59
C LYS A 93 -3.81 -10.96 -4.03
N LYS A 94 -3.79 -12.17 -3.46
CA LYS A 94 -4.99 -12.81 -2.90
C LYS A 94 -5.32 -12.20 -1.54
N VAL A 95 -6.57 -11.79 -1.37
CA VAL A 95 -7.10 -11.26 -0.11
C VAL A 95 -8.01 -12.29 0.57
N THR A 96 -7.87 -12.45 1.89
CA THR A 96 -8.71 -13.35 2.70
C THR A 96 -9.01 -12.73 4.08
N PRO A 97 -10.22 -12.89 4.63
CA PRO A 97 -10.51 -12.48 6.00
C PRO A 97 -9.76 -13.37 7.00
N ILE A 98 -9.45 -12.82 8.17
CA ILE A 98 -8.96 -13.55 9.34
C ILE A 98 -10.15 -13.77 10.29
N HIS A 99 -10.36 -15.02 10.72
CA HIS A 99 -11.37 -15.43 11.69
C HIS A 99 -10.73 -15.91 12.98
#